data_AF-A0A059CS19-F1
#
_entry.id   AF-A0A059CS19-F1
#
_cell.length_a   1.000
_cell.length_b   1.000
_cell.length_c   1.000
_cell.angle_alpha   90.00
_cell.angle_beta   90.00
_cell.angle_gamma   90.00
#
_symmetry.space_group_name_H-M   'P 1'
#
loop_
_entity.id
_entity.type
_entity.pdbx_description
1 polymer ?
#
loop_
_entity_poly.entity_id
_entity_poly.type
_entity_poly.pdbx_seq_one_letter_code
_entity_poly.pdbx_strand_id
1 'polypeptide(L)'
;MMGKKAIEAAGVFVEETGISDVLTAEDFLVEREEMLKTMFPTSELMPGASRLIRHLHAKESAWLQGKNLIKRSSFLFMWGWHHFELKTQRHGELFSLMHHVVLGDDPKVKQGKPSPDIFLAAARRFEGGPVDPLNVVVFEDAPAGVNAAKNAGM
;
A
#
# COMPACT_ATOMS: atom_id res chain seq x y z
N MET A 1 -16.15 -2.74 -0.36
CA MET A 1 -15.93 -3.60 0.83
C MET A 1 -14.47 -3.92 0.99
N MET A 2 -14.00 -3.99 2.23
CA MET A 2 -12.59 -4.16 2.57
C MET A 2 -12.14 -5.60 2.29
N GLY A 3 -10.99 -5.77 1.62
CA GLY A 3 -10.35 -7.08 1.38
C GLY A 3 -10.89 -7.93 0.22
N LYS A 4 -11.92 -7.47 -0.52
CA LYS A 4 -12.44 -8.16 -1.71
C LYS A 4 -11.78 -7.65 -3.00
N LYS A 5 -11.77 -8.47 -4.05
CA LYS A 5 -11.40 -7.98 -5.40
C LYS A 5 -12.39 -6.91 -5.87
N ALA A 6 -11.95 -6.02 -6.77
CA ALA A 6 -12.78 -4.93 -7.25
C ALA A 6 -14.13 -5.41 -7.81
N ILE A 7 -14.14 -6.47 -8.63
CA ILE A 7 -15.34 -7.03 -9.23
C ILE A 7 -16.28 -7.69 -8.21
N GLU A 8 -15.72 -8.43 -7.25
CA GLU A 8 -16.51 -9.03 -6.16
C GLU A 8 -17.14 -7.95 -5.28
N ALA A 9 -16.42 -6.86 -5.01
CA ALA A 9 -16.93 -5.74 -4.25
C ALA A 9 -18.01 -4.96 -5.02
N ALA A 10 -17.86 -4.84 -6.34
CA ALA A 10 -18.85 -4.23 -7.22
C ALA A 10 -20.14 -5.06 -7.30
N GLY A 11 -20.03 -6.38 -7.47
CA GLY A 11 -21.18 -7.29 -7.50
C GLY A 11 -22.04 -7.16 -6.24
N VAL A 12 -21.42 -7.30 -5.07
CA VAL A 12 -22.16 -7.14 -3.81
C VAL A 12 -22.73 -5.72 -3.66
N PHE A 13 -22.03 -4.67 -4.09
CA PHE A 13 -22.59 -3.31 -4.03
C PHE A 13 -23.85 -3.18 -4.88
N VAL A 14 -23.80 -3.65 -6.13
CA VAL A 14 -24.91 -3.60 -7.08
C VAL A 14 -26.10 -4.44 -6.61
N GLU A 15 -25.83 -5.65 -6.10
CA GLU A 15 -26.85 -6.56 -5.57
C GLU A 15 -27.52 -6.00 -4.30
N GLU A 16 -26.73 -5.61 -3.29
CA GLU A 16 -27.25 -5.17 -1.99
C GLU A 16 -27.95 -3.81 -2.04
N THR A 17 -27.62 -2.97 -3.03
CA THR A 17 -28.32 -1.69 -3.24
C THR A 17 -29.58 -1.82 -4.09
N GLY A 18 -29.83 -3.00 -4.67
CA GLY A 18 -31.00 -3.26 -5.51
C GLY A 18 -30.96 -2.56 -6.88
N ILE A 19 -29.77 -2.21 -7.38
CA ILE A 19 -29.60 -1.52 -8.67
C ILE A 19 -29.12 -2.44 -9.80
N SER A 20 -29.11 -3.76 -9.57
CA SER A 20 -28.63 -4.77 -10.53
C SER A 20 -29.37 -4.77 -11.88
N ASP A 21 -30.61 -4.28 -11.91
CA ASP A 21 -31.41 -4.20 -13.13
C ASP A 21 -31.03 -3.01 -14.02
N VAL A 22 -30.28 -2.04 -13.49
CA VAL A 22 -29.91 -0.80 -14.19
C VAL A 22 -28.40 -0.59 -14.35
N LEU A 23 -27.59 -1.24 -13.51
CA LEU A 23 -26.13 -1.09 -13.53
C LEU A 23 -25.48 -2.44 -13.25
N THR A 24 -24.64 -2.91 -14.18
CA THR A 24 -23.85 -4.13 -13.97
C THR A 24 -22.65 -3.84 -13.06
N ALA A 25 -22.07 -4.88 -12.46
CA ALA A 25 -20.85 -4.73 -11.66
C ALA A 25 -19.69 -4.19 -12.50
N GLU A 26 -19.59 -4.63 -13.76
CA GLU A 26 -18.60 -4.18 -14.74
C GLU A 26 -18.78 -2.70 -15.09
N ASP A 27 -19.98 -2.26 -15.42
CA ASP A 27 -20.27 -0.86 -15.75
C ASP A 27 -20.01 0.05 -14.55
N PHE A 28 -20.41 -0.40 -13.35
CA PHE A 28 -20.06 0.29 -12.10
C PHE A 28 -18.54 0.48 -11.94
N LEU A 29 -17.74 -0.53 -12.29
CA LEU A 29 -16.27 -0.40 -12.22
C LEU A 29 -15.74 0.65 -13.19
N VAL A 30 -16.29 0.72 -14.40
CA VAL A 30 -15.91 1.70 -15.43
C VAL A 30 -16.23 3.12 -14.96
N GLU A 31 -17.47 3.35 -14.52
CA GLU A 31 -17.90 4.66 -14.01
C GLU A 31 -17.09 5.08 -12.78
N ARG A 32 -16.87 4.16 -11.85
CA ARG A 32 -16.06 4.42 -10.65
C ARG A 32 -14.64 4.79 -11.04
N GLU A 33 -14.03 4.12 -12.02
CA GLU A 33 -12.66 4.41 -12.43
C GLU A 33 -12.51 5.84 -12.97
N GLU A 34 -13.48 6.31 -13.78
CA GLU A 34 -13.53 7.70 -14.24
C GLU A 34 -13.58 8.69 -13.06
N MET A 35 -14.43 8.43 -12.06
CA MET A 35 -14.50 9.25 -10.85
C MET A 35 -13.17 9.23 -10.08
N LEU A 36 -12.58 8.05 -9.89
CA LEU A 36 -11.34 7.88 -9.13
C LEU A 36 -10.15 8.60 -9.77
N LYS A 37 -10.06 8.67 -11.11
CA LYS A 37 -9.04 9.46 -11.82
C LYS A 37 -9.07 10.94 -11.41
N THR A 38 -10.26 11.49 -11.15
CA THR A 38 -10.43 12.89 -10.74
C THR A 38 -10.23 13.10 -9.24
N MET A 39 -10.63 12.12 -8.42
CA MET A 39 -10.59 12.22 -6.96
C MET A 39 -9.24 11.83 -6.36
N PHE A 40 -8.54 10.84 -6.89
CA PHE A 40 -7.23 10.43 -6.35
C PHE A 40 -6.18 11.54 -6.30
N PRO A 41 -6.08 12.44 -7.31
CA PRO A 41 -5.23 13.62 -7.22
C PRO A 41 -5.46 14.49 -5.99
N THR A 42 -6.66 14.47 -5.39
CA THR A 42 -7.01 15.30 -4.23
C THR A 42 -6.76 14.61 -2.89
N SER A 43 -6.13 13.44 -2.88
CA SER A 43 -5.82 12.70 -1.66
C SER A 43 -4.92 13.52 -0.72
N GLU A 44 -5.30 13.62 0.54
CA GLU A 44 -4.52 14.29 1.59
C GLU A 44 -3.80 13.27 2.48
N LEU A 45 -2.71 13.72 3.12
CA LEU A 45 -1.99 12.91 4.09
C LEU A 45 -2.81 12.79 5.39
N MET A 46 -2.86 11.57 5.95
CA MET A 46 -3.47 11.37 7.26
C MET A 46 -2.72 12.16 8.35
N PRO A 47 -3.42 12.67 9.39
CA PRO A 47 -2.79 13.38 10.49
C PRO A 47 -1.62 12.60 11.10
N GLY A 48 -0.46 13.22 11.17
CA GLY A 48 0.76 12.63 11.74
C GLY A 48 1.61 11.79 10.78
N ALA A 49 1.12 11.41 9.60
CA ALA A 49 1.88 10.58 8.63
C ALA A 49 3.19 11.25 8.21
N SER A 50 3.12 12.52 7.78
CA SER A 50 4.31 13.30 7.38
C SER A 50 5.33 13.40 8.51
N ARG A 51 4.88 13.69 9.74
CA ARG A 51 5.74 13.78 10.93
C ARG A 51 6.47 12.47 11.20
N LEU A 52 5.75 11.34 11.18
CA LEU A 52 6.32 10.03 11.44
C LEU A 52 7.38 9.66 10.41
N ILE A 53 7.06 9.80 9.12
CA ILE A 53 7.96 9.47 8.01
C ILE A 53 9.25 10.30 8.10
N ARG A 54 9.12 11.62 8.24
CA ARG A 54 10.29 12.51 8.35
C ARG A 54 11.11 12.21 9.60
N HIS A 55 10.48 11.85 10.72
CA HIS A 55 11.17 11.45 11.93
C HIS A 55 11.98 10.15 11.74
N LEU A 56 11.36 9.11 11.18
CA LEU A 56 12.03 7.84 10.92
C LEU A 56 13.19 8.02 9.94
N HIS A 57 12.98 8.77 8.86
CA HIS A 57 14.02 9.11 7.90
C HIS A 57 15.20 9.84 8.55
N ALA A 58 14.94 10.89 9.34
CA ALA A 58 16.00 11.64 10.02
C ALA A 58 16.80 10.78 11.03
N LYS A 59 16.10 9.92 11.80
CA LYS A 59 16.75 9.01 12.76
C LYS A 59 17.60 7.96 12.06
N GLU A 60 17.11 7.42 10.95
CA GLU A 60 17.85 6.51 10.09
C GLU A 60 19.09 7.20 9.53
N SER A 61 18.96 8.38 8.90
CA SER A 61 20.11 9.13 8.36
C SER A 61 21.18 9.44 9.41
N ALA A 62 20.78 9.77 10.64
CA ALA A 62 21.71 10.02 11.74
C ALA A 62 22.43 8.73 12.20
N TRP A 63 21.73 7.60 12.21
CA TRP A 63 22.30 6.30 12.58
C TRP A 63 23.26 5.77 11.51
N LEU A 64 22.94 5.99 10.22
CA LEU A 64 23.76 5.58 9.08
C LEU A 64 25.10 6.35 8.99
N GLN A 65 25.08 7.66 9.24
CA GLN A 65 26.28 8.52 9.21
C GLN A 65 27.38 8.09 10.20
N GLY A 66 27.05 7.29 11.21
CA GLY A 66 28.02 6.79 12.18
C GLY A 66 28.55 5.38 11.94
N LYS A 67 27.98 4.59 11.01
CA LYS A 67 28.18 3.12 11.00
C LYS A 67 28.31 2.42 9.63
N ASN A 68 28.32 3.10 8.48
CA ASN A 68 28.32 2.46 7.14
C ASN A 68 27.21 1.41 6.97
N LEU A 69 25.98 1.76 7.40
CA LEU A 69 24.83 0.87 7.28
C LEU A 69 23.92 1.29 6.12
N ILE A 70 23.00 0.40 5.76
CA ILE A 70 22.08 0.57 4.63
C ILE A 70 20.70 1.01 5.15
N LYS A 71 20.00 1.82 4.34
CA LYS A 71 18.62 2.28 4.58
C LYS A 71 17.64 1.09 4.71
N ARG A 72 16.70 1.13 5.65
CA ARG A 72 15.77 0.06 6.08
C ARG A 72 14.30 0.50 6.22
N SER A 73 13.94 1.72 5.84
CA SER A 73 12.53 2.17 5.80
C SER A 73 11.87 1.99 4.41
N SER A 74 10.70 1.34 4.32
CA SER A 74 9.93 1.17 3.07
C SER A 74 8.43 1.34 3.26
N PHE A 75 7.70 1.63 2.17
CA PHE A 75 6.25 1.67 2.15
C PHE A 75 5.67 0.61 1.21
N LEU A 76 4.50 0.14 1.56
CA LEU A 76 3.79 -0.93 0.86
C LEU A 76 2.39 -0.48 0.52
N PHE A 77 2.07 -0.54 -0.77
CA PHE A 77 0.76 -0.19 -1.27
C PHE A 77 0.21 -1.36 -2.06
N MET A 78 -0.99 -1.82 -1.71
CA MET A 78 -1.65 -2.90 -2.48
C MET A 78 -2.41 -2.32 -3.69
N TRP A 79 -1.87 -1.27 -4.31
CA TRP A 79 -2.43 -0.63 -5.50
C TRP A 79 -1.56 -0.96 -6.71
N GLY A 80 -2.14 -0.96 -7.90
CA GLY A 80 -1.35 -0.94 -9.13
C GLY A 80 -0.68 0.42 -9.35
N TRP A 81 0.32 0.46 -10.24
CA TRP A 81 1.11 1.66 -10.50
C TRP A 81 0.27 2.92 -10.77
N HIS A 82 -0.77 2.79 -11.60
CA HIS A 82 -1.61 3.93 -12.00
C HIS A 82 -2.30 4.63 -10.81
N HIS A 83 -2.94 3.84 -9.92
CA HIS A 83 -3.62 4.40 -8.74
C HIS A 83 -2.62 4.93 -7.71
N PHE A 84 -1.45 4.30 -7.59
CA PHE A 84 -0.39 4.80 -6.74
C PHE A 84 0.08 6.19 -7.20
N GLU A 85 0.38 6.36 -8.49
CA GLU A 85 0.85 7.63 -9.04
C GLU A 85 -0.17 8.76 -8.81
N LEU A 86 -1.45 8.52 -9.15
CA LEU A 86 -2.50 9.52 -8.98
C LEU A 86 -2.66 9.98 -7.51
N LYS A 87 -2.58 9.04 -6.56
CA LYS A 87 -2.73 9.34 -5.12
C LYS A 87 -1.53 10.04 -4.52
N THR A 88 -0.35 9.86 -5.11
CA THR A 88 0.92 10.31 -4.52
C THR A 88 1.55 11.51 -5.21
N GLN A 89 1.03 11.92 -6.38
CA GLN A 89 1.58 13.01 -7.18
C GLN A 89 1.78 14.34 -6.41
N ARG A 90 0.90 14.66 -5.46
CA ARG A 90 1.02 15.88 -4.62
C ARG A 90 1.99 15.74 -3.46
N HIS A 91 2.44 14.52 -3.18
CA HIS A 91 3.22 14.15 -1.99
C HIS A 91 4.60 13.59 -2.36
N GLY A 92 5.07 13.80 -3.58
CA GLY A 92 6.30 13.20 -4.11
C GLY A 92 7.54 13.41 -3.22
N GLU A 93 7.67 14.58 -2.58
CA GLU A 93 8.74 14.87 -1.62
C GLU A 93 8.72 13.91 -0.41
N LEU A 94 7.54 13.55 0.09
CA LEU A 94 7.42 12.64 1.22
C LEU A 94 7.73 11.20 0.82
N PHE A 95 7.22 10.77 -0.34
CA PHE A 95 7.42 9.42 -0.85
C PHE A 95 8.86 9.17 -1.33
N SER A 96 9.60 10.21 -1.72
CA SER A 96 11.03 10.09 -2.04
C SER A 96 11.91 9.80 -0.82
N LEU A 97 11.41 10.02 0.40
CA LEU A 97 12.12 9.69 1.64
C LEU A 97 12.21 8.18 1.88
N MET A 98 11.41 7.36 1.21
CA MET A 98 11.39 5.91 1.39
C MET A 98 12.60 5.25 0.70
N HIS A 99 12.99 4.05 1.12
CA HIS A 99 13.97 3.27 0.37
C HIS A 99 13.37 2.75 -0.93
N HIS A 100 12.17 2.17 -0.87
CA HIS A 100 11.50 1.58 -2.00
C HIS A 100 9.99 1.49 -1.76
N VAL A 101 9.27 1.22 -2.85
CA VAL A 101 7.83 0.95 -2.86
C VAL A 101 7.61 -0.44 -3.43
N VAL A 102 6.69 -1.21 -2.83
CA VAL A 102 6.15 -2.44 -3.43
C VAL A 102 4.66 -2.22 -3.66
N LEU A 103 4.24 -2.55 -4.88
CA LEU A 103 2.88 -2.38 -5.36
C LEU A 103 2.14 -3.72 -5.43
N GLY A 104 0.81 -3.66 -5.53
CA GLY A 104 -0.04 -4.86 -5.61
C GLY A 104 0.13 -5.65 -6.91
N ASP A 105 0.65 -5.01 -7.96
CA ASP A 105 0.99 -5.58 -9.26
C ASP A 105 2.47 -5.98 -9.36
N ASP A 106 3.23 -5.92 -8.26
CA ASP A 106 4.63 -6.36 -8.25
C ASP A 106 4.72 -7.87 -8.56
N PRO A 107 5.61 -8.32 -9.47
CA PRO A 107 5.72 -9.74 -9.85
C PRO A 107 6.04 -10.70 -8.71
N LYS A 108 6.55 -10.19 -7.57
CA LYS A 108 6.79 -10.99 -6.36
C LYS A 108 5.54 -11.14 -5.49
N VAL A 109 4.47 -10.41 -5.76
CA VAL A 109 3.18 -10.49 -5.08
C VAL A 109 2.24 -11.38 -5.88
N LYS A 110 2.21 -12.67 -5.54
CA LYS A 110 1.37 -13.65 -6.25
C LYS A 110 -0.07 -13.65 -5.73
N GLN A 111 -0.22 -13.39 -4.44
CA GLN A 111 -1.50 -13.33 -3.76
C GLN A 111 -1.63 -12.02 -2.97
N GLY A 112 -2.78 -11.37 -3.09
CA GLY A 112 -3.10 -10.20 -2.27
C GLY A 112 -3.35 -10.57 -0.81
N LYS A 113 -3.52 -9.54 0.04
CA LYS A 113 -3.88 -9.71 1.46
C LYS A 113 -5.15 -10.59 1.59
N PRO A 114 -5.21 -11.55 2.53
CA PRO A 114 -4.36 -11.71 3.71
C PRO A 114 -3.08 -12.55 3.50
N SER A 115 -2.69 -12.84 2.24
CA SER A 115 -1.38 -13.43 1.97
C SER A 115 -0.24 -12.48 2.41
N PRO A 116 0.87 -13.00 2.97
CA PRO A 116 2.01 -12.20 3.40
C PRO A 116 2.89 -11.69 2.25
N ASP A 117 2.61 -12.08 1.00
CA ASP A 117 3.49 -11.87 -0.16
C ASP A 117 4.01 -10.44 -0.29
N ILE A 118 3.15 -9.42 -0.13
CA ILE A 118 3.56 -8.00 -0.26
C ILE A 118 4.54 -7.56 0.81
N PHE A 119 4.38 -8.04 2.05
CA PHE A 119 5.28 -7.75 3.16
C PHE A 119 6.61 -8.50 3.00
N LEU A 120 6.57 -9.75 2.56
CA LEU A 120 7.78 -10.53 2.29
C LEU A 120 8.56 -9.98 1.09
N ALA A 121 7.86 -9.50 0.06
CA ALA A 121 8.48 -8.83 -1.08
C ALA A 121 9.19 -7.54 -0.66
N ALA A 122 8.59 -6.76 0.24
CA ALA A 122 9.20 -5.59 0.86
C ALA A 122 10.50 -5.91 1.59
N ALA A 123 10.43 -6.86 2.54
CA ALA A 123 11.54 -7.18 3.41
C ALA A 123 12.75 -7.67 2.61
N ARG A 124 12.52 -8.36 1.48
CA ARG A 124 13.57 -8.85 0.58
C ARG A 124 14.21 -7.77 -0.31
N ARG A 125 13.61 -6.59 -0.45
CA ARG A 125 14.05 -5.53 -1.38
C ARG A 125 15.01 -4.52 -0.74
N PHE A 126 15.24 -4.60 0.56
CA PHE A 126 16.29 -3.83 1.22
C PHE A 126 17.67 -4.27 0.75
N GLU A 127 18.57 -3.31 0.54
CA GLU A 127 19.96 -3.64 0.21
C GLU A 127 20.63 -4.32 1.43
N GLY A 128 21.60 -5.19 1.19
CA GLY A 128 22.21 -6.01 2.26
C GLY A 128 21.42 -7.27 2.65
N GLY A 129 20.28 -7.52 2.01
CA GLY A 129 19.53 -8.77 2.11
C GLY A 129 18.21 -8.65 2.87
N PRO A 130 17.45 -9.75 2.99
CA PRO A 130 16.15 -9.75 3.66
C PRO A 130 16.25 -9.29 5.11
N VAL A 131 15.38 -8.38 5.52
CA VAL A 131 15.23 -8.00 6.93
C VAL A 131 14.51 -9.11 7.68
N ASP A 132 14.99 -9.43 8.88
CA ASP A 132 14.31 -10.35 9.80
C ASP A 132 12.92 -9.79 10.15
N PRO A 133 11.82 -10.53 9.89
CA PRO A 133 10.45 -10.11 10.19
C PRO A 133 10.25 -9.62 11.63
N LEU A 134 10.97 -10.17 12.61
CA LEU A 134 10.88 -9.75 14.01
C LEU A 134 11.38 -8.31 14.26
N ASN A 135 12.11 -7.73 13.32
CA ASN A 135 12.60 -6.36 13.37
C ASN A 135 11.78 -5.41 12.47
N VAL A 136 10.63 -5.87 11.97
CA VAL A 136 9.73 -5.07 11.13
C VAL A 136 8.50 -4.68 11.93
N VAL A 137 8.05 -3.44 11.75
CA VAL A 137 6.77 -2.96 12.28
C VAL A 137 5.90 -2.55 11.11
N VAL A 138 4.70 -3.14 11.02
CA VAL A 138 3.73 -2.82 9.97
C VAL A 138 2.66 -1.87 10.49
N PHE A 139 2.36 -0.83 9.72
CA PHE A 139 1.23 0.08 9.95
C PHE A 139 0.08 -0.29 8.99
N GLU A 140 -1.07 -0.70 9.51
CA GLU A 140 -2.23 -1.16 8.74
C GLU A 140 -3.55 -0.72 9.37
N ASP A 141 -4.55 -0.44 8.52
CA ASP A 141 -5.90 -0.03 8.92
C ASP A 141 -6.94 -1.14 8.70
N ALA A 142 -6.63 -2.15 7.86
CA ALA A 142 -7.55 -3.22 7.49
C ALA A 142 -7.21 -4.57 8.16
N PRO A 143 -8.21 -5.35 8.63
CA PRO A 143 -7.98 -6.69 9.18
C PRO A 143 -7.24 -7.64 8.24
N ALA A 144 -7.52 -7.58 6.93
CA ALA A 144 -6.81 -8.38 5.94
C ALA A 144 -5.32 -8.02 5.87
N GLY A 145 -4.97 -6.73 6.02
CA GLY A 145 -3.59 -6.27 6.09
C GLY A 145 -2.90 -6.66 7.39
N VAL A 146 -3.57 -6.51 8.53
CA VAL A 146 -3.08 -6.99 9.83
C VAL A 146 -2.79 -8.49 9.79
N ASN A 147 -3.68 -9.30 9.21
CA ASN A 147 -3.46 -10.73 9.08
C ASN A 147 -2.31 -11.07 8.13
N ALA A 148 -2.16 -10.34 7.02
CA ALA A 148 -1.02 -10.50 6.13
C ALA A 148 0.32 -10.16 6.81
N ALA A 149 0.38 -9.13 7.66
CA ALA A 149 1.57 -8.79 8.44
C ALA A 149 1.93 -9.91 9.43
N LYS A 150 0.93 -10.38 10.19
CA LYS A 150 1.10 -11.52 11.12
C LYS A 150 1.57 -12.79 10.41
N ASN A 151 1.00 -13.10 9.24
CA ASN A 151 1.41 -14.23 8.41
C ASN A 151 2.84 -14.08 7.86
N ALA A 152 3.35 -12.84 7.76
CA ALA A 152 4.73 -12.57 7.39
C ALA A 152 5.71 -12.66 8.57
N GLY A 153 5.21 -12.85 9.79
CA GLY A 153 6.01 -12.86 11.02
C GLY A 153 6.40 -11.46 11.51
N MET A 154 5.63 -10.43 11.11
CA MET A 154 5.88 -9.01 11.42
C MET A 154 4.80 -8.44 12.35
#